data_AF-A0A6J7E4X8-F1
#
_entry.id   AF-A0A6J7E4X8-F1
#
_cell.length_a   1.000
_cell.length_b   1.000
_cell.length_c   1.000
_cell.angle_alpha   90.00
_cell.angle_beta   90.00
_cell.angle_gamma   90.00
#
_symmetry.space_group_name_H-M   'P 1'
#
loop_
_entity.id
_entity.type
_entity.pdbx_description
1 polymer ?
#
loop_
_entity_poly.entity_id
_entity_poly.type
_entity_poly.pdbx_seq_one_letter_code
_entity_poly.pdbx_strand_id
1 'polypeptide(L)'
;MIDYHLHLWPHSESSVYYRLDQIAEYCERAAAQGVTELALTEHAHRFVDVMNTVGNFWERQGHEPTAPAMTAYFDWHSRNSLEEYVTLAQRAKDEGLPVKIGLEVDYFRGQMDVVSELLAQYPFDVLIGSVHWLGTWQFDDLDNPLQQAEWNSRGLESCWRDYATAFEELAATKSVDVMAHPDLIKVAGRVVDDPSPWWDAMSQAALKADVSIECSSAGWFKPMGEQYPAEGFLERLVRGGATFTMASDAHQAERVGARANDIATMLERHGVHELATYEGRQRVMKPLRSH
;
A
#
# COMPACT_ATOMS: atom_id res chain seq x y z
N MET A 1 -9.73 -7.85 14.77
CA MET A 1 -8.70 -7.69 13.72
C MET A 1 -8.79 -6.27 13.17
N ILE A 2 -7.83 -5.86 12.33
CA ILE A 2 -7.82 -4.55 11.65
C ILE A 2 -7.80 -4.74 10.12
N ASP A 3 -8.14 -3.69 9.39
CA ASP A 3 -7.89 -3.58 7.95
C ASP A 3 -7.34 -2.18 7.66
N TYR A 4 -6.03 -2.11 7.49
CA TYR A 4 -5.23 -0.88 7.40
C TYR A 4 -4.87 -0.51 5.96
N HIS A 5 -5.52 -1.13 4.97
CA HIS A 5 -5.37 -0.76 3.58
C HIS A 5 -6.68 -0.98 2.83
N LEU A 6 -7.36 0.13 2.51
CA LEU A 6 -8.53 0.15 1.65
C LEU A 6 -8.67 1.51 0.97
N HIS A 7 -9.48 1.52 -0.07
CA HIS A 7 -9.74 2.69 -0.90
C HIS A 7 -11.23 3.01 -0.96
N LEU A 8 -11.52 4.30 -0.93
CA LEU A 8 -12.85 4.86 -1.00
C LEU A 8 -13.42 4.84 -2.42
N TRP A 9 -12.64 4.57 -3.46
CA TRP A 9 -13.20 4.42 -4.82
C TRP A 9 -12.35 3.56 -5.76
N PRO A 10 -13.00 2.95 -6.78
CA PRO A 10 -12.31 2.10 -7.74
C PRO A 10 -11.38 2.88 -8.67
N HIS A 11 -10.37 2.20 -9.21
CA HIS A 11 -9.45 2.77 -10.21
C HIS A 11 -10.15 3.24 -11.50
N SER A 12 -11.36 2.74 -11.79
CA SER A 12 -12.14 3.22 -12.93
C SER A 12 -12.72 4.62 -12.76
N GLU A 13 -12.62 5.21 -11.55
CA GLU A 13 -13.17 6.53 -11.23
C GLU A 13 -12.04 7.51 -10.89
N SER A 14 -12.08 8.70 -11.48
CA SER A 14 -11.07 9.77 -11.30
C SER A 14 -11.52 10.90 -10.38
N SER A 15 -12.82 11.08 -10.19
CA SER A 15 -13.37 12.08 -9.28
C SER A 15 -14.59 11.49 -8.61
N VAL A 16 -14.65 11.63 -7.29
CA VAL A 16 -15.75 11.07 -6.51
C VAL A 16 -16.30 12.06 -5.51
N TYR A 17 -17.51 11.77 -5.06
CA TYR A 17 -18.15 12.51 -3.99
C TYR A 17 -17.82 11.83 -2.67
N TYR A 18 -17.17 12.57 -1.78
CA TYR A 18 -16.88 12.15 -0.42
C TYR A 18 -18.17 11.86 0.36
N ARG A 19 -18.36 10.59 0.70
CA ARG A 19 -19.61 10.07 1.25
C ARG A 19 -19.37 9.39 2.59
N LEU A 20 -19.88 10.01 3.65
CA LEU A 20 -19.73 9.45 4.99
C LEU A 20 -20.49 8.12 5.17
N ASP A 21 -21.65 8.01 4.52
CA ASP A 21 -22.46 6.78 4.54
C ASP A 21 -21.74 5.59 3.91
N GLN A 22 -20.86 5.83 2.93
CA GLN A 22 -19.97 4.80 2.39
C GLN A 22 -18.96 4.31 3.44
N ILE A 23 -18.33 5.22 4.20
CA ILE A 23 -17.39 4.82 5.27
C ILE A 23 -18.12 4.02 6.35
N ALA A 24 -19.34 4.43 6.70
CA ALA A 24 -20.18 3.68 7.63
C ALA A 24 -20.49 2.26 7.11
N GLU A 25 -20.86 2.11 5.82
CA GLU A 25 -21.06 0.81 5.18
C GLU A 25 -19.79 -0.06 5.25
N TYR A 26 -18.62 0.53 5.01
CA TYR A 26 -17.34 -0.19 5.07
C TYR A 26 -17.09 -0.72 6.49
N CYS A 27 -17.34 0.11 7.52
CA CYS A 27 -17.22 -0.29 8.91
C CYS A 27 -18.17 -1.45 9.27
N GLU A 28 -19.42 -1.41 8.83
CA GLU A 28 -20.40 -2.47 9.07
C GLU A 28 -19.98 -3.79 8.42
N ARG A 29 -19.51 -3.74 7.16
CA ARG A 29 -19.03 -4.92 6.43
C ARG A 29 -17.78 -5.51 7.06
N ALA A 30 -16.83 -4.66 7.44
CA ALA A 30 -15.62 -5.07 8.16
C ALA A 30 -15.96 -5.77 9.47
N ALA A 31 -16.89 -5.21 10.25
CA ALA A 31 -17.34 -5.78 11.52
C ALA A 31 -17.92 -7.18 11.34
N ALA A 32 -18.67 -7.43 10.25
CA ALA A 32 -19.19 -8.76 9.91
C ALA A 32 -18.08 -9.80 9.63
N GLN A 33 -16.85 -9.37 9.32
CA GLN A 33 -15.66 -10.22 9.15
C GLN A 33 -14.78 -10.30 10.41
N GLY A 34 -15.17 -9.65 11.52
CA GLY A 34 -14.36 -9.57 12.75
C GLY A 34 -13.25 -8.51 12.70
N VAL A 35 -13.33 -7.58 11.75
CA VAL A 35 -12.48 -6.40 11.65
C VAL A 35 -13.15 -5.24 12.38
N THR A 36 -12.48 -4.66 13.37
CA THR A 36 -13.06 -3.67 14.29
C THR A 36 -12.45 -2.28 14.18
N GLU A 37 -11.42 -2.11 13.36
CA GLU A 37 -10.76 -0.83 13.10
C GLU A 37 -10.28 -0.81 11.65
N LEU A 38 -10.56 0.28 10.94
CA LEU A 38 -10.14 0.49 9.56
C LEU A 38 -9.13 1.63 9.48
N ALA A 39 -8.19 1.59 8.53
CA ALA A 39 -7.50 2.79 8.07
C ALA A 39 -7.98 3.14 6.67
N LEU A 40 -8.44 4.37 6.47
CA LEU A 40 -8.73 4.89 5.15
C LEU A 40 -7.37 5.27 4.55
N THR A 41 -6.91 4.61 3.49
CA THR A 41 -5.55 4.81 2.96
C THR A 41 -5.62 5.05 1.47
N GLU A 42 -6.16 6.21 1.11
CA GLU A 42 -6.41 6.49 -0.29
C GLU A 42 -5.11 6.71 -1.07
N HIS A 43 -5.15 6.47 -2.39
CA HIS A 43 -3.96 6.59 -3.24
C HIS A 43 -3.47 8.05 -3.29
N ALA A 44 -2.21 8.30 -2.89
CA ALA A 44 -1.62 9.64 -2.88
C ALA A 44 -1.63 10.29 -4.26
N HIS A 45 -1.35 9.54 -5.33
CA HIS A 45 -1.37 10.05 -6.70
C HIS A 45 -2.74 10.61 -7.15
N ARG A 46 -3.84 10.33 -6.44
CA ARG A 46 -5.18 10.85 -6.80
C ARG A 46 -5.40 12.31 -6.41
N PHE A 47 -4.46 12.90 -5.66
CA PHE A 47 -4.59 14.24 -5.11
C PHE A 47 -3.77 15.28 -5.90
N VAL A 48 -4.39 16.41 -6.23
CA VAL A 48 -3.73 17.53 -6.93
C VAL A 48 -2.58 18.10 -6.11
N ASP A 49 -2.68 18.08 -4.78
CA ASP A 49 -1.68 18.58 -3.83
C ASP A 49 -0.37 17.79 -3.96
N VAL A 50 -0.46 16.47 -4.06
CA VAL A 50 0.68 15.58 -4.27
C VAL A 50 1.31 15.88 -5.62
N MET A 51 0.50 16.00 -6.68
CA MET A 51 1.03 16.31 -8.02
C MET A 51 1.67 17.68 -8.14
N ASN A 52 1.11 18.70 -7.51
CA ASN A 52 1.74 20.03 -7.46
C ASN A 52 3.08 20.00 -6.72
N THR A 53 3.26 19.04 -5.80
CA THR A 53 4.50 18.87 -5.01
C THR A 53 5.56 18.09 -5.79
N VAL A 54 5.21 16.95 -6.39
CA VAL A 54 6.18 16.09 -7.08
C VAL A 54 6.44 16.52 -8.52
N GLY A 55 5.48 17.20 -9.15
CA GLY A 55 5.51 17.60 -10.56
C GLY A 55 5.53 16.39 -11.52
N ASN A 56 5.88 16.65 -12.78
CA ASN A 56 6.03 15.60 -13.80
C ASN A 56 7.35 14.82 -13.59
N PHE A 57 7.46 14.11 -12.47
CA PHE A 57 8.69 13.42 -12.06
C PHE A 57 9.20 12.41 -13.10
N TRP A 58 8.29 11.86 -13.92
CA TRP A 58 8.63 10.96 -15.02
C TRP A 58 9.48 11.61 -16.11
N GLU A 59 9.40 12.93 -16.31
CA GLU A 59 10.25 13.64 -17.28
C GLU A 59 11.74 13.58 -16.89
N ARG A 60 12.04 13.26 -15.62
CA ARG A 60 13.41 13.10 -15.10
C ARG A 60 13.99 11.71 -15.33
N GLN A 61 13.18 10.73 -15.73
CA GLN A 61 13.57 9.32 -15.86
C GLN A 61 14.14 8.96 -17.24
N GLY A 62 14.40 9.95 -18.09
CA GLY A 62 14.72 9.71 -19.50
C GLY A 62 13.48 9.32 -20.30
N HIS A 63 13.57 9.35 -21.63
CA HIS A 63 12.44 9.05 -22.51
C HIS A 63 12.18 7.53 -22.56
N GLU A 64 11.58 6.98 -21.50
CA GLU A 64 11.12 5.59 -21.47
C GLU A 64 9.86 5.40 -22.32
N PRO A 65 9.65 4.21 -22.94
CA PRO A 65 8.47 3.93 -23.76
C PRO A 65 7.14 4.10 -23.01
N THR A 66 7.14 3.90 -21.70
CA THR A 66 5.97 3.96 -20.82
C THR A 66 5.67 5.37 -20.29
N ALA A 67 6.54 6.36 -20.53
CA ALA A 67 6.34 7.73 -20.04
C ALA A 67 5.01 8.37 -20.50
N PRO A 68 4.55 8.21 -21.77
CA PRO A 68 3.25 8.74 -22.18
C PRO A 68 2.06 8.11 -21.42
N ALA A 69 2.16 6.83 -21.04
CA ALA A 69 1.13 6.18 -20.25
C ALA A 69 1.10 6.74 -18.82
N MET A 70 2.26 7.02 -18.23
CA MET A 70 2.36 7.68 -16.93
C MET A 70 1.75 9.09 -16.97
N THR A 71 2.02 9.90 -18.00
CA THR A 71 1.35 11.20 -18.18
C THR A 71 -0.17 11.05 -18.19
N ALA A 72 -0.70 10.13 -19.02
CA ALA A 72 -2.14 9.91 -19.13
C ALA A 72 -2.76 9.42 -17.81
N TYR A 73 -2.03 8.60 -17.04
CA TYR A 73 -2.44 8.10 -15.74
C TYR A 73 -2.61 9.23 -14.73
N PHE A 74 -1.61 10.09 -14.57
CA PHE A 74 -1.68 11.21 -13.62
C PHE A 74 -2.68 12.30 -14.06
N ASP A 75 -2.77 12.61 -15.37
CA ASP A 75 -3.79 13.52 -15.91
C ASP A 75 -5.22 13.02 -15.64
N TRP A 76 -5.41 11.70 -15.61
CA TRP A 76 -6.69 11.10 -15.28
C TRP A 76 -6.95 11.11 -13.78
N HIS A 77 -6.02 10.63 -12.95
CA HIS A 77 -6.28 10.35 -11.53
C HIS A 77 -6.12 11.54 -10.59
N SER A 78 -5.21 12.47 -10.88
CA SER A 78 -4.83 13.54 -9.95
C SER A 78 -5.78 14.72 -10.01
N ARG A 79 -6.99 14.53 -9.47
CA ARG A 79 -8.11 15.50 -9.59
C ARG A 79 -8.73 15.93 -8.27
N ASN A 80 -8.43 15.22 -7.19
CA ASN A 80 -9.13 15.40 -5.92
C ASN A 80 -8.27 16.22 -4.95
N SER A 81 -8.90 16.80 -3.92
CA SER A 81 -8.24 17.58 -2.89
C SER A 81 -7.85 16.72 -1.70
N LEU A 82 -6.58 16.78 -1.29
CA LEU A 82 -6.10 16.07 -0.10
C LEU A 82 -6.80 16.60 1.17
N GLU A 83 -7.03 17.92 1.24
CA GLU A 83 -7.74 18.57 2.34
C GLU A 83 -9.19 18.07 2.48
N GLU A 84 -9.91 17.92 1.36
CA GLU A 84 -11.29 17.43 1.38
C GLU A 84 -11.38 15.97 1.83
N TYR A 85 -10.43 15.13 1.40
CA TYR A 85 -10.30 13.75 1.85
C TYR A 85 -10.03 13.65 3.35
N VAL A 86 -9.04 14.40 3.86
CA VAL A 86 -8.70 14.41 5.29
C VAL A 86 -9.86 14.96 6.12
N THR A 87 -10.57 15.99 5.62
CA THR A 87 -11.77 16.53 6.27
C THR A 87 -12.88 15.48 6.38
N LEU A 88 -13.13 14.68 5.33
CA LEU A 88 -14.08 13.57 5.40
C LEU A 88 -13.66 12.53 6.44
N ALA A 89 -12.40 12.11 6.42
CA ALA A 89 -11.87 11.09 7.33
C ALA A 89 -11.94 11.56 8.79
N GLN A 90 -11.63 12.83 9.06
CA GLN A 90 -11.78 13.44 10.39
C GLN A 90 -13.25 13.47 10.80
N ARG A 91 -14.17 13.86 9.92
CA ARG A 91 -15.61 13.83 10.20
C ARG A 91 -16.09 12.42 10.55
N ALA A 92 -15.60 11.39 9.86
CA ALA A 92 -15.93 10.01 10.18
C ALA A 92 -15.51 9.62 11.62
N LYS A 93 -14.32 10.05 12.06
CA LYS A 93 -13.87 9.87 13.45
C LYS A 93 -14.73 10.64 14.44
N ASP A 94 -15.07 11.90 14.12
CA ASP A 94 -15.90 12.76 14.97
C ASP A 94 -17.32 12.20 15.15
N GLU A 95 -17.85 11.53 14.14
CA GLU A 95 -19.13 10.80 14.21
C GLU A 95 -19.01 9.40 14.86
N GLY A 96 -17.81 9.03 15.34
CA GLY A 96 -17.57 7.84 16.14
C GLY A 96 -17.34 6.55 15.34
N LEU A 97 -17.11 6.64 14.03
CA LEU A 97 -16.74 5.48 13.23
C LEU A 97 -15.33 5.00 13.62
N PRO A 98 -15.08 3.68 13.68
CA PRO A 98 -13.80 3.11 14.12
C PRO A 98 -12.75 3.16 13.01
N VAL A 99 -12.39 4.36 12.57
CA VAL A 99 -11.47 4.60 11.46
C VAL A 99 -10.23 5.38 11.86
N LYS A 100 -9.15 5.17 11.11
CA LYS A 100 -7.90 5.93 11.14
C LYS A 100 -7.78 6.76 9.86
N ILE A 101 -7.24 7.96 10.00
CA ILE A 101 -6.90 8.81 8.85
C ILE A 101 -5.56 8.33 8.32
N GLY A 102 -5.53 7.78 7.12
CA GLY A 102 -4.28 7.36 6.51
C GLY A 102 -4.14 7.77 5.05
N LEU A 103 -3.08 7.29 4.41
CA LEU A 103 -2.82 7.51 2.99
C LEU A 103 -1.88 6.40 2.49
N GLU A 104 -2.13 5.91 1.28
CA GLU A 104 -1.17 5.09 0.55
C GLU A 104 -0.23 6.00 -0.24
N VAL A 105 1.01 6.11 0.23
CA VAL A 105 2.04 7.00 -0.29
C VAL A 105 2.90 6.24 -1.30
N ASP A 106 2.80 6.64 -2.56
CA ASP A 106 3.67 6.14 -3.60
C ASP A 106 5.15 6.52 -3.37
N TYR A 107 6.07 5.65 -3.78
CA TYR A 107 7.50 5.95 -3.79
C TYR A 107 7.89 6.88 -4.96
N PHE A 108 8.06 8.16 -4.65
CA PHE A 108 8.63 9.14 -5.59
C PHE A 108 10.15 9.22 -5.41
N ARG A 109 10.89 8.45 -6.23
CA ARG A 109 12.36 8.36 -6.15
C ARG A 109 13.03 9.73 -6.10
N GLY A 110 13.78 9.98 -5.03
CA GLY A 110 14.50 11.24 -4.82
C GLY A 110 13.62 12.44 -4.42
N GLN A 111 12.34 12.23 -4.11
CA GLN A 111 11.38 13.29 -3.75
C GLN A 111 10.62 13.01 -2.45
N MET A 112 10.96 11.97 -1.70
CA MET A 112 10.25 11.64 -0.46
C MET A 112 10.36 12.72 0.62
N ASP A 113 11.40 13.55 0.62
CA ASP A 113 11.53 14.68 1.55
C ASP A 113 10.39 15.71 1.34
N VAL A 114 10.18 16.15 0.10
CA VAL A 114 9.10 17.12 -0.21
C VAL A 114 7.71 16.52 -0.05
N VAL A 115 7.56 15.22 -0.32
CA VAL A 115 6.32 14.48 -0.03
C VAL A 115 6.07 14.45 1.49
N SER A 116 7.10 14.19 2.29
CA SER A 116 6.99 14.18 3.76
C SER A 116 6.62 15.56 4.32
N GLU A 117 7.19 16.64 3.77
CA GLU A 117 6.84 18.01 4.13
C GLU A 117 5.38 18.37 3.81
N LEU A 118 4.85 17.90 2.68
CA LEU A 118 3.43 18.03 2.37
C LEU A 118 2.57 17.29 3.41
N LEU A 119 2.85 16.00 3.61
CA LEU A 119 2.01 15.14 4.44
C LEU A 119 2.06 15.50 5.93
N ALA A 120 3.15 16.11 6.40
CA ALA A 120 3.28 16.60 7.78
C ALA A 120 2.29 17.72 8.15
N GLN A 121 1.62 18.32 7.16
CA GLN A 121 0.60 19.36 7.39
C GLN A 121 -0.76 18.77 7.80
N TYR A 122 -0.93 17.45 7.71
CA TYR A 122 -2.19 16.75 7.95
C TYR A 122 -2.10 15.80 9.16
N PRO A 123 -3.20 15.57 9.89
CA PRO A 123 -3.23 14.74 11.09
C PRO A 123 -3.33 13.24 10.77
N PHE A 124 -2.45 12.72 9.90
CA PHE A 124 -2.44 11.30 9.57
C PHE A 124 -2.15 10.44 10.80
N ASP A 125 -2.98 9.42 11.00
CA ASP A 125 -2.76 8.35 11.96
C ASP A 125 -1.73 7.34 11.42
N VAL A 126 -1.78 7.01 10.12
CA VAL A 126 -0.89 6.03 9.49
C VAL A 126 -0.60 6.38 8.03
N LEU A 127 0.65 6.29 7.62
CA LEU A 127 1.05 6.33 6.21
C LEU A 127 1.55 4.95 5.79
N ILE A 128 0.92 4.35 4.79
CA ILE A 128 1.41 3.11 4.18
C ILE A 128 2.17 3.46 2.91
N GLY A 129 3.25 2.77 2.60
CA GLY A 129 4.14 3.08 1.49
C GLY A 129 4.18 1.99 0.44
N SER A 130 4.12 2.39 -0.82
CA SER A 130 3.95 1.50 -1.96
C SER A 130 4.90 1.81 -3.10
N VAL A 131 5.35 0.78 -3.81
CA VAL A 131 6.10 0.90 -5.06
C VAL A 131 5.22 0.40 -6.20
N HIS A 132 4.52 1.31 -6.88
CA HIS A 132 3.64 0.99 -8.02
C HIS A 132 4.32 1.14 -9.38
N TRP A 133 5.53 1.69 -9.42
CA TRP A 133 6.27 1.84 -10.67
C TRP A 133 7.78 1.72 -10.49
N LEU A 134 8.45 1.33 -11.58
CA LEU A 134 9.90 1.33 -11.71
C LEU A 134 10.30 2.21 -12.89
N GLY A 135 10.87 3.38 -12.59
CA GLY A 135 11.01 4.44 -13.60
C GLY A 135 9.63 4.98 -13.97
N THR A 136 9.21 4.76 -15.22
CA THR A 136 7.84 5.08 -15.70
C THR A 136 6.97 3.85 -15.96
N TRP A 137 7.48 2.66 -15.67
CA TRP A 137 6.78 1.39 -15.89
C TRP A 137 5.91 1.03 -14.69
N GLN A 138 4.60 1.00 -14.90
CA GLN A 138 3.59 0.60 -13.92
C GLN A 138 3.37 -0.91 -14.04
N PHE A 139 4.24 -1.69 -13.42
CA PHE A 139 4.32 -3.13 -13.60
C PHE A 139 3.07 -3.89 -13.09
N ASP A 140 2.28 -3.24 -12.25
CA ASP A 140 1.04 -3.69 -11.63
C ASP A 140 -0.24 -3.28 -12.39
N ASP A 141 -0.11 -2.49 -13.45
CA ASP A 141 -1.19 -2.20 -14.41
C ASP A 141 -1.35 -3.41 -15.36
N LEU A 142 -2.14 -4.38 -14.90
CA LEU A 142 -2.39 -5.65 -15.59
C LEU A 142 -3.26 -5.50 -16.85
N ASP A 143 -4.03 -4.43 -16.94
CA ASP A 143 -5.00 -4.21 -18.02
C ASP A 143 -4.41 -3.42 -19.19
N ASN A 144 -3.18 -2.90 -19.03
CA ASN A 144 -2.50 -2.10 -20.04
C ASN A 144 -1.45 -2.91 -20.83
N PRO A 145 -1.69 -3.18 -22.12
CA PRO A 145 -0.76 -3.99 -22.94
C PRO A 145 0.64 -3.39 -23.05
N LEU A 146 0.78 -2.06 -23.00
CA LEU A 146 2.09 -1.41 -23.03
C LEU A 146 2.90 -1.75 -21.78
N GLN A 147 2.27 -1.68 -20.61
CA GLN A 147 2.91 -2.01 -19.34
C GLN A 147 3.21 -3.51 -19.25
N GLN A 148 2.31 -4.36 -19.75
CA GLN A 148 2.52 -5.81 -19.77
C GLN A 148 3.63 -6.25 -20.73
N ALA A 149 3.88 -5.51 -21.81
CA ALA A 149 4.95 -5.82 -22.76
C ALA A 149 6.35 -5.67 -22.14
N GLU A 150 6.52 -4.74 -21.20
CA GLU A 150 7.81 -4.44 -20.56
C GLU A 150 8.38 -5.61 -19.75
N TRP A 151 7.52 -6.50 -19.23
CA TRP A 151 7.95 -7.75 -18.57
C TRP A 151 8.88 -8.61 -19.45
N ASN A 152 8.69 -8.56 -20.78
CA ASN A 152 9.52 -9.32 -21.73
C ASN A 152 10.82 -8.61 -22.08
N SER A 153 10.91 -7.29 -21.86
CA SER A 153 12.03 -6.45 -22.28
C SER A 153 13.03 -6.18 -21.16
N ARG A 154 12.56 -6.07 -19.91
CA ARG A 154 13.37 -5.63 -18.76
C ARG A 154 14.19 -6.74 -18.11
N GLY A 155 13.80 -8.00 -18.32
CA GLY A 155 14.42 -9.18 -17.71
C GLY A 155 13.97 -9.37 -16.27
N LEU A 156 13.45 -10.56 -15.96
CA LEU A 156 12.73 -10.81 -14.71
C LEU A 156 13.58 -10.56 -13.44
N GLU A 157 14.83 -11.02 -13.41
CA GLU A 157 15.73 -10.76 -12.28
C GLU A 157 16.03 -9.26 -12.08
N SER A 158 16.14 -8.50 -13.16
CA SER A 158 16.31 -7.04 -13.08
C SER A 158 15.07 -6.39 -12.48
N CYS A 159 13.86 -6.80 -12.88
CA CYS A 159 12.63 -6.29 -12.30
C CYS A 159 12.57 -6.52 -10.77
N TRP A 160 12.93 -7.72 -10.32
CA TRP A 160 12.98 -8.05 -8.90
C TRP A 160 14.06 -7.25 -8.14
N ARG A 161 15.25 -7.09 -8.73
CA ARG A 161 16.32 -6.24 -8.17
C ARG A 161 15.90 -4.80 -8.04
N ASP A 162 15.30 -4.25 -9.09
CA ASP A 162 14.93 -2.84 -9.14
C ASP A 162 13.76 -2.56 -8.17
N TYR A 163 12.81 -3.49 -8.03
CA TYR A 163 11.77 -3.43 -6.99
C TYR A 163 12.35 -3.51 -5.57
N ALA A 164 13.25 -4.45 -5.30
CA ALA A 164 13.91 -4.55 -3.99
C ALA A 164 14.69 -3.26 -3.67
N THR A 165 15.38 -2.68 -4.66
CA THR A 165 16.07 -1.39 -4.51
C THR A 165 15.09 -0.27 -4.15
N ALA A 166 13.95 -0.18 -4.85
CA ALA A 166 12.92 0.81 -4.55
C ALA A 166 12.31 0.63 -3.15
N PHE A 167 12.06 -0.62 -2.74
CA PHE A 167 11.61 -0.96 -1.38
C PHE A 167 12.62 -0.49 -0.33
N GLU A 168 13.90 -0.80 -0.51
CA GLU A 168 14.98 -0.42 0.41
C GLU A 168 15.13 1.10 0.50
N GLU A 169 15.09 1.80 -0.63
CA GLU A 169 15.16 3.25 -0.70
C GLU A 169 13.97 3.89 0.03
N LEU A 170 12.74 3.43 -0.22
CA LEU A 170 11.53 3.91 0.46
C LEU A 170 11.62 3.67 1.98
N ALA A 171 11.96 2.46 2.41
CA ALA A 171 12.10 2.14 3.84
C ALA A 171 13.15 3.04 4.52
N ALA A 172 14.26 3.33 3.85
CA ALA A 172 15.32 4.20 4.37
C ALA A 172 14.89 5.66 4.57
N THR A 173 13.87 6.14 3.86
CA THR A 173 13.37 7.52 3.99
C THR A 173 12.67 7.77 5.32
N LYS A 174 12.10 6.72 5.94
CA LYS A 174 11.21 6.82 7.12
C LYS A 174 9.99 7.73 6.90
N SER A 175 9.63 7.99 5.65
CA SER A 175 8.47 8.80 5.29
C SER A 175 7.15 8.09 5.56
N VAL A 176 7.17 6.76 5.66
CA VAL A 176 5.99 5.89 5.84
C VAL A 176 6.13 5.01 7.07
N ASP A 177 5.01 4.52 7.58
CA ASP A 177 4.88 3.76 8.81
C ASP A 177 4.76 2.24 8.56
N VAL A 178 4.23 1.87 7.39
CA VAL A 178 4.00 0.49 6.94
C VAL A 178 4.46 0.35 5.48
N MET A 179 5.12 -0.75 5.12
CA MET A 179 5.35 -1.14 3.73
C MET A 179 4.16 -1.97 3.24
N ALA A 180 3.36 -1.41 2.34
CA ALA A 180 2.21 -2.08 1.74
C ALA A 180 2.67 -3.12 0.70
N HIS A 181 1.85 -4.18 0.55
CA HIS A 181 2.02 -5.30 -0.40
C HIS A 181 3.50 -5.55 -0.76
N PRO A 182 4.35 -5.94 0.21
CA PRO A 182 5.80 -5.70 0.18
C PRO A 182 6.58 -6.50 -0.87
N ASP A 183 5.93 -7.44 -1.57
CA ASP A 183 6.46 -8.15 -2.74
C ASP A 183 5.52 -8.00 -3.96
N LEU A 184 4.89 -6.83 -4.12
CA LEU A 184 3.94 -6.49 -5.20
C LEU A 184 4.49 -6.85 -6.59
N ILE A 185 5.80 -6.84 -6.79
CA ILE A 185 6.46 -7.23 -8.05
C ILE A 185 5.98 -8.58 -8.60
N LYS A 186 5.49 -9.50 -7.76
CA LYS A 186 4.93 -10.78 -8.20
C LYS A 186 3.51 -10.70 -8.78
N VAL A 187 2.85 -9.54 -8.76
CA VAL A 187 1.41 -9.36 -9.06
C VAL A 187 0.96 -9.99 -10.38
N ALA A 188 1.79 -9.93 -11.41
CA ALA A 188 1.52 -10.51 -12.73
C ALA A 188 1.77 -12.03 -12.81
N GLY A 189 2.04 -12.71 -11.69
CA GLY A 189 2.45 -14.12 -11.66
C GLY A 189 3.88 -14.35 -12.15
N ARG A 190 4.72 -13.31 -12.17
CA ARG A 190 6.10 -13.34 -12.67
C ARG A 190 7.08 -13.41 -11.51
N VAL A 191 7.49 -14.63 -11.17
CA VAL A 191 8.42 -14.91 -10.06
C VAL A 191 9.69 -15.55 -10.62
N VAL A 192 10.84 -15.05 -10.18
CA VAL A 192 12.16 -15.66 -10.39
C VAL A 192 12.26 -17.05 -9.73
N ASP A 193 13.16 -17.91 -10.21
CA ASP A 193 13.31 -19.28 -9.68
C ASP A 193 13.67 -19.30 -8.18
N ASP A 194 14.51 -18.36 -7.72
CA ASP A 194 14.85 -18.18 -6.31
C ASP A 194 14.73 -16.70 -5.89
N PRO A 195 13.61 -16.29 -5.26
CA PRO A 195 13.42 -14.92 -4.80
C PRO A 195 14.16 -14.60 -3.49
N SER A 196 14.80 -15.60 -2.86
CA SER A 196 15.43 -15.49 -1.54
C SER A 196 16.37 -14.30 -1.38
N PRO A 197 17.28 -13.99 -2.34
CA PRO A 197 18.21 -12.88 -2.17
C PRO A 197 17.53 -11.52 -2.01
N TRP A 198 16.43 -11.29 -2.76
CA TRP A 198 15.67 -10.04 -2.68
C TRP A 198 14.82 -9.99 -1.43
N TRP A 199 14.19 -11.10 -1.02
CA TRP A 199 13.47 -11.16 0.25
C TRP A 199 14.38 -10.93 1.45
N ASP A 200 15.60 -11.49 1.44
CA ASP A 200 16.58 -11.26 2.51
C ASP A 200 16.99 -9.78 2.58
N ALA A 201 17.22 -9.14 1.44
CA ALA A 201 17.59 -7.73 1.38
C ALA A 201 16.45 -6.81 1.85
N MET A 202 15.22 -7.02 1.35
CA MET A 202 14.04 -6.26 1.77
C MET A 202 13.70 -6.48 3.25
N SER A 203 13.82 -7.71 3.76
CA SER A 203 13.66 -7.98 5.20
C SER A 203 14.68 -7.19 6.03
N GLN A 204 15.94 -7.20 5.65
CA GLN A 204 16.98 -6.45 6.37
C GLN A 204 16.71 -4.94 6.37
N ALA A 205 16.28 -4.38 5.23
CA ALA A 205 15.96 -2.97 5.15
C ALA A 205 14.75 -2.58 6.00
N ALA A 206 13.67 -3.37 5.97
CA ALA A 206 12.50 -3.12 6.80
C ALA A 206 12.83 -3.14 8.30
N LEU A 207 13.58 -4.16 8.75
CA LEU A 207 14.01 -4.29 10.15
C LEU A 207 14.93 -3.14 10.58
N LYS A 208 15.84 -2.72 9.70
CA LYS A 208 16.74 -1.59 9.95
C LYS A 208 15.99 -0.26 10.05
N ALA A 209 14.94 -0.10 9.24
CA ALA A 209 14.10 1.09 9.23
C ALA A 209 13.10 1.15 10.41
N ASP A 210 12.82 -0.01 11.03
CA ASP A 210 11.75 -0.20 12.02
C ASP A 210 10.36 0.15 11.46
N VAL A 211 10.12 -0.21 10.19
CA VAL A 211 8.84 -0.05 9.50
C VAL A 211 8.00 -1.31 9.66
N SER A 212 6.67 -1.17 9.83
CA SER A 212 5.78 -2.34 9.83
C SER A 212 5.60 -2.90 8.43
N ILE A 213 5.18 -4.16 8.34
CA ILE A 213 4.93 -4.85 7.07
C ILE A 213 3.44 -5.17 6.97
N GLU A 214 2.84 -4.82 5.84
CA GLU A 214 1.49 -5.24 5.52
C GLU A 214 1.40 -6.73 5.20
N CYS A 215 0.41 -7.41 5.78
CA CYS A 215 -0.07 -8.70 5.31
C CYS A 215 -1.45 -8.52 4.63
N SER A 216 -1.48 -8.66 3.32
CA SER A 216 -2.63 -8.31 2.49
C SER A 216 -3.27 -9.51 1.79
N SER A 217 -4.59 -9.58 1.87
CA SER A 217 -5.40 -10.58 1.17
C SER A 217 -5.60 -10.28 -0.32
N ALA A 218 -5.23 -9.07 -0.77
CA ALA A 218 -5.43 -8.58 -2.13
C ALA A 218 -4.83 -9.52 -3.18
N GLY A 219 -3.67 -10.07 -2.87
CA GLY A 219 -2.93 -10.87 -3.82
C GLY A 219 -3.61 -12.18 -4.24
N TRP A 220 -4.48 -12.72 -3.41
CA TRP A 220 -5.29 -13.89 -3.77
C TRP A 220 -6.32 -13.61 -4.89
N PHE A 221 -6.54 -12.34 -5.23
CA PHE A 221 -7.48 -11.91 -6.27
C PHE A 221 -6.77 -11.39 -7.53
N LYS A 222 -5.46 -11.56 -7.58
CA LYS A 222 -4.57 -11.19 -8.69
C LYS A 222 -4.01 -12.47 -9.35
N PRO A 223 -3.40 -12.38 -10.55
CA PRO A 223 -2.95 -13.55 -11.30
C PRO A 223 -2.04 -14.55 -10.57
N MET A 224 -1.19 -14.09 -9.65
CA MET A 224 -0.34 -14.99 -8.85
C MET A 224 -1.11 -15.85 -7.85
N GLY A 225 -2.31 -15.43 -7.41
CA GLY A 225 -3.17 -16.21 -6.53
C GLY A 225 -2.60 -16.48 -5.13
N GLU A 226 -1.74 -15.60 -4.61
CA GLU A 226 -1.07 -15.71 -3.30
C GLU A 226 -1.16 -14.36 -2.55
N GLN A 227 -1.24 -14.37 -1.22
CA GLN A 227 -1.19 -13.17 -0.38
C GLN A 227 0.14 -12.41 -0.53
N TYR A 228 0.14 -11.15 -0.08
CA TYR A 228 1.37 -10.39 0.16
C TYR A 228 1.66 -10.36 1.67
N PRO A 229 2.91 -10.52 2.15
CA PRO A 229 4.04 -11.12 1.45
C PRO A 229 3.84 -12.61 1.12
N ALA A 230 4.63 -13.15 0.18
CA ALA A 230 4.77 -14.60 -0.03
C ALA A 230 5.23 -15.31 1.26
N GLU A 231 4.91 -16.60 1.39
CA GLU A 231 5.22 -17.38 2.60
C GLU A 231 6.71 -17.31 2.98
N GLY A 232 7.61 -17.53 2.02
CA GLY A 232 9.05 -17.50 2.29
C GLY A 232 9.59 -16.11 2.66
N PHE A 233 8.91 -15.03 2.24
CA PHE A 233 9.26 -13.67 2.66
C PHE A 233 8.70 -13.38 4.06
N LEU A 234 7.46 -13.81 4.35
CA LEU A 234 6.85 -13.72 5.67
C LEU A 234 7.72 -14.40 6.74
N GLU A 235 8.20 -15.62 6.49
CA GLU A 235 9.07 -16.37 7.41
C GLU A 235 10.33 -15.58 7.81
N ARG A 236 10.93 -14.87 6.85
CA ARG A 236 12.13 -14.05 7.08
C ARG A 236 11.82 -12.84 7.96
N LEU A 237 10.71 -12.15 7.66
CA LEU A 237 10.25 -10.99 8.41
C LEU A 237 9.90 -11.35 9.86
N VAL A 238 9.17 -12.46 10.05
CA VAL A 238 8.82 -12.98 11.39
C VAL A 238 10.08 -13.37 12.17
N ARG A 239 10.99 -14.13 11.56
CA ARG A 239 12.27 -14.50 12.19
C ARG A 239 13.11 -13.27 12.58
N GLY A 240 13.00 -12.20 11.81
CA GLY A 240 13.67 -10.93 12.07
C GLY A 240 13.01 -10.07 13.17
N GLY A 241 11.79 -10.41 13.60
CA GLY A 241 11.04 -9.63 14.58
C GLY A 241 10.32 -8.42 14.00
N ALA A 242 9.94 -8.45 12.71
CA ALA A 242 9.14 -7.39 12.11
C ALA A 242 7.76 -7.27 12.79
N THR A 243 7.18 -6.08 12.73
CA THR A 243 5.79 -5.83 13.16
C THR A 243 4.85 -5.83 11.96
N PHE A 244 3.61 -6.29 12.13
CA PHE A 244 2.70 -6.53 11.02
C PHE A 244 1.40 -5.76 11.13
N THR A 245 0.89 -5.29 10.00
CA THR A 245 -0.50 -4.83 9.84
C THR A 245 -1.27 -5.82 8.96
N MET A 246 -2.59 -5.67 8.87
CA MET A 246 -3.45 -6.47 7.99
C MET A 246 -4.17 -5.57 7.00
N ALA A 247 -4.43 -6.09 5.81
CA ALA A 247 -4.99 -5.33 4.70
C ALA A 247 -5.93 -6.18 3.84
N SER A 248 -6.95 -5.55 3.26
CA SER A 248 -7.75 -6.11 2.17
C SER A 248 -7.42 -5.52 0.81
N ASP A 249 -6.85 -4.30 0.76
CA ASP A 249 -6.67 -3.48 -0.45
C ASP A 249 -7.98 -3.38 -1.24
N ALA A 250 -9.05 -3.08 -0.49
CA ALA A 250 -10.40 -3.06 -1.03
C ALA A 250 -10.67 -1.76 -1.79
N HIS A 251 -10.97 -1.85 -3.07
CA HIS A 251 -11.50 -0.73 -3.87
C HIS A 251 -13.03 -0.67 -3.97
N GLN A 252 -13.72 -1.63 -3.34
CA GLN A 252 -15.18 -1.78 -3.36
C GLN A 252 -15.67 -2.32 -2.01
N ALA A 253 -16.91 -2.00 -1.64
CA ALA A 253 -17.47 -2.33 -0.33
C ALA A 253 -17.43 -3.84 -0.03
N GLU A 254 -17.69 -4.67 -1.04
CA GLU A 254 -17.72 -6.14 -0.95
C GLU A 254 -16.35 -6.75 -0.61
N ARG A 255 -15.28 -5.98 -0.78
CA ARG A 255 -13.89 -6.40 -0.61
C ARG A 255 -13.33 -6.04 0.77
N VAL A 256 -13.98 -5.13 1.49
CA VAL A 256 -13.50 -4.65 2.80
C VAL A 256 -13.46 -5.80 3.80
N GLY A 257 -12.32 -5.97 4.47
CA GLY A 257 -12.08 -7.08 5.41
C GLY A 257 -12.09 -8.47 4.75
N ALA A 258 -12.13 -8.58 3.42
CA ALA A 258 -12.18 -9.86 2.74
C ALA A 258 -10.97 -10.72 3.13
N ARG A 259 -11.24 -11.96 3.53
CA ARG A 259 -10.22 -12.94 3.95
C ARG A 259 -9.35 -12.47 5.13
N ALA A 260 -9.81 -11.53 5.95
CA ALA A 260 -9.10 -11.11 7.17
C ALA A 260 -8.81 -12.31 8.10
N ASN A 261 -9.76 -13.23 8.25
CA ASN A 261 -9.55 -14.44 9.05
C ASN A 261 -8.47 -15.38 8.48
N ASP A 262 -8.33 -15.46 7.16
CA ASP A 262 -7.27 -16.26 6.52
C ASP A 262 -5.89 -15.67 6.82
N ILE A 263 -5.75 -14.35 6.69
CA ILE A 263 -4.51 -13.63 7.03
C ILE A 263 -4.19 -13.77 8.52
N ALA A 264 -5.17 -13.59 9.41
CA ALA A 264 -4.95 -13.77 10.84
C ALA A 264 -4.52 -15.20 11.18
N THR A 265 -5.16 -16.21 10.59
CA THR A 265 -4.76 -17.62 10.78
C THR A 265 -3.34 -17.87 10.26
N MET A 266 -2.96 -17.26 9.14
CA MET A 266 -1.60 -17.33 8.61
C MET A 266 -0.59 -16.74 9.61
N LEU A 267 -0.84 -15.52 10.10
CA LEU A 267 0.00 -14.86 11.09
C LEU A 267 0.14 -15.69 12.37
N GLU A 268 -0.95 -16.28 12.89
CA GLU A 268 -0.93 -17.15 14.08
C GLU A 268 -0.06 -18.40 13.88
N ARG A 269 -0.10 -19.02 12.69
CA ARG A 269 0.76 -20.18 12.38
C ARG A 269 2.25 -19.83 12.40
N HIS A 270 2.59 -18.59 12.09
CA HIS A 270 3.95 -18.06 12.17
C HIS A 270 4.30 -17.52 13.57
N GLY A 271 3.41 -17.65 14.56
CA GLY A 271 3.64 -17.18 15.92
C GLY A 271 3.45 -15.66 16.12
N VAL A 272 2.81 -14.98 15.17
CA VAL A 272 2.43 -13.58 15.30
C VAL A 272 1.08 -13.49 16.01
N HIS A 273 1.06 -12.84 17.19
CA HIS A 273 -0.13 -12.70 18.03
C HIS A 273 -0.50 -11.26 18.33
N GLU A 274 0.27 -10.31 17.80
CA GLU A 274 0.03 -8.87 17.92
C GLU A 274 0.14 -8.21 16.55
N LEU A 275 -0.65 -7.16 16.33
CA LEU A 275 -0.63 -6.31 15.16
C LEU A 275 -0.18 -4.91 15.55
N ALA A 276 0.56 -4.27 14.64
CA ALA A 276 0.80 -2.85 14.69
C ALA A 276 -0.46 -2.09 14.28
N THR A 277 -0.95 -1.23 15.16
CA THR A 277 -1.91 -0.17 14.87
C THR A 277 -1.23 1.17 15.04
N TYR A 278 -1.85 2.26 14.59
CA TYR A 278 -1.22 3.57 14.61
C TYR A 278 -2.16 4.69 15.04
N GLU A 279 -1.60 5.70 15.71
CA GLU A 279 -2.27 6.93 16.09
C GLU A 279 -1.26 8.08 16.02
N GLY A 280 -1.56 9.13 15.25
CA GLY A 280 -0.59 10.20 14.98
C GLY A 280 0.79 9.68 14.53
N ARG A 281 0.81 8.66 13.66
CA ARG A 281 2.02 7.95 13.18
C ARG A 281 2.84 7.23 14.26
N GLN A 282 2.30 7.08 15.47
CA GLN A 282 2.92 6.30 16.54
C GLN A 282 2.37 4.88 16.54
N ARG A 283 3.28 3.90 16.45
CA ARG A 283 2.94 2.47 16.48
C ARG A 283 2.46 2.05 17.87
N VAL A 284 1.32 1.38 17.92
CA VAL A 284 0.72 0.76 19.11
C VAL A 284 0.44 -0.70 18.80
N MET A 285 1.07 -1.61 19.56
CA MET A 285 0.83 -3.04 19.42
C MET A 285 -0.49 -3.43 20.08
N LYS A 286 -1.33 -4.19 19.38
CA LYS A 286 -2.61 -4.72 19.89
C LYS A 286 -2.70 -6.22 19.62
N PRO A 287 -3.42 -7.00 20.44
CA PRO A 287 -3.67 -8.42 20.14
C PRO A 287 -4.29 -8.60 18.75
N LEU A 288 -3.80 -9.60 18.01
CA LEU A 288 -4.30 -9.96 16.67
C LEU A 288 -5.80 -10.31 16.70
N ARG A 289 -6.21 -11.06 17.73
CA ARG A 289 -7.61 -11.38 18.03
C ARG A 289 -7.97 -10.85 19.40
N SER A 290 -9.15 -10.25 19.51
CA SER A 290 -9.76 -9.97 20.80
C SER A 290 -10.40 -11.26 21.31
N HIS A 291 -9.95 -11.74 22.47
CA HIS A 291 -10.57 -12.87 23.19
C HIS A 291 -11.89 -12.46 23.84
#